data_AF-A0A0K2JD80-F1
#
_entry.id   AF-A0A0K2JD80-F1
#
_cell.length_a   1.000
_cell.length_b   1.000
_cell.length_c   1.000
_cell.angle_alpha   90.00
_cell.angle_beta   90.00
_cell.angle_gamma   90.00
#
_symmetry.space_group_name_H-M   'P 1'
#
loop_
_entity.id
_entity.type
_entity.pdbx_description
1 polymer ?
#
loop_
_entity_poly.entity_id
_entity_poly.type
_entity_poly.pdbx_seq_one_letter_code
_entity_poly.pdbx_strand_id
1 'polypeptide(L)'
;MQPEGKNIVIEIYDEKNREIVELTEVSDYIISDTIISSVISQLSEEKRLYYVFDELLGGEGCEIYLFSADNYIEDFGREYTFKELSTIVANETSILLGYRDMTERVEKEKNYGVHLNVNKNQKIKLKKSDKLIVLFEGENEDRSHNK
;
A
#
# COMPACT_ATOMS: atom_id res chain seq x y z
N MET A 1 -17.06 23.26 -1.83
CA MET A 1 -15.66 22.91 -2.12
C MET A 1 -14.92 22.85 -0.79
N GLN A 2 -14.56 21.65 -0.33
CA GLN A 2 -13.53 21.53 0.70
C GLN A 2 -12.18 21.83 0.02
N PRO A 3 -11.25 22.53 0.67
CA PRO A 3 -9.93 22.79 0.07
C PRO A 3 -9.22 21.45 -0.11
N GLU A 4 -8.61 21.22 -1.28
CA GLU A 4 -7.67 20.12 -1.48
C GLU A 4 -6.56 20.24 -0.43
N GLY A 5 -6.56 19.32 0.53
CA GLY A 5 -5.57 19.29 1.59
C GLY A 5 -4.20 19.04 0.99
N LYS A 6 -3.22 19.88 1.31
CA LYS A 6 -1.82 19.61 0.96
C LYS A 6 -1.37 18.36 1.70
N ASN A 7 -0.94 17.32 0.97
CA ASN A 7 -0.21 16.21 1.56
C ASN A 7 1.19 16.72 1.91
N ILE A 8 1.46 16.90 3.21
CA ILE A 8 2.78 17.30 3.72
C ILE A 8 3.45 16.04 4.25
N VAL A 9 4.53 15.64 3.60
CA VAL A 9 5.37 14.53 4.07
C VAL A 9 6.56 15.10 4.85
N ILE A 10 6.76 14.62 6.06
CA ILE A 10 7.90 14.99 6.91
C ILE A 10 8.91 13.85 6.93
N GLU A 11 10.17 14.14 6.60
CA GLU A 11 11.27 13.21 6.80
C GLU A 11 11.82 13.36 8.23
N ILE A 12 11.95 12.23 8.94
CA ILE A 12 12.52 12.15 10.29
C ILE A 12 13.78 11.29 10.22
N TYR A 13 14.90 11.82 10.70
CA TYR A 13 16.18 11.09 10.71
C TYR A 13 16.38 10.22 11.95
N ASP A 14 15.89 10.63 13.14
CA ASP A 14 16.05 9.88 14.40
C ASP A 14 14.71 9.27 14.84
N GLU A 15 14.68 7.93 14.97
CA GLU A 15 13.51 7.17 15.44
C GLU A 15 13.01 7.61 16.83
N LYS A 16 13.88 8.19 17.67
CA LYS A 16 13.48 8.75 18.97
C LYS A 16 12.47 9.89 18.86
N ASN A 17 12.40 10.55 17.70
CA ASN A 17 11.45 11.63 17.45
C ASN A 17 10.08 11.13 16.98
N ARG A 18 9.91 9.81 16.84
CA ARG A 18 8.65 9.19 16.43
C ARG A 18 7.51 9.54 17.37
N GLU A 19 7.73 9.52 18.68
CA GLU A 19 6.71 9.88 19.68
C GLU A 19 6.22 11.33 19.51
N ILE A 20 7.09 12.25 19.11
CA ILE A 20 6.74 13.65 18.89
C ILE A 20 5.83 13.79 17.67
N VAL A 21 6.13 13.06 16.59
CA VAL A 21 5.33 13.12 15.35
C VAL A 21 4.00 12.38 15.49
N GLU A 22 3.94 11.30 16.27
CA GLU A 22 2.68 10.61 16.61
C GLU A 22 1.71 11.51 17.39
N LEU A 23 2.21 12.55 18.08
CA LEU A 23 1.39 13.56 18.76
C LEU A 23 0.94 14.71 17.84
N THR A 24 1.50 14.81 16.65
CA THR A 24 1.10 15.83 15.66
C THR A 24 0.01 15.27 14.73
N GLU A 25 -0.99 16.09 14.38
CA GLU A 25 -2.01 15.72 13.39
C GLU A 25 -1.47 15.64 11.93
N VAL A 26 -0.14 15.76 11.74
CA VAL A 26 0.49 15.63 10.43
C VAL A 26 0.57 14.14 10.08
N SER A 27 -0.14 13.74 9.04
CA SER A 27 -0.51 12.34 8.80
C SER A 27 0.58 11.49 8.15
N ASP A 28 1.57 12.10 7.49
CA ASP A 28 2.54 11.38 6.65
C ASP A 28 3.98 11.73 7.06
N TYR A 29 4.70 10.76 7.64
CA TYR A 29 6.12 10.88 7.94
C TYR A 29 6.89 9.64 7.47
N ILE A 30 8.16 9.83 7.15
CA ILE A 30 9.08 8.77 6.73
C ILE A 30 10.29 8.77 7.67
N ILE A 31 10.68 7.58 8.16
CA ILE A 31 11.92 7.39 8.93
C ILE A 31 12.96 6.75 8.02
N SER A 32 13.77 7.57 7.36
CA SER A 32 14.64 7.14 6.26
C SER A 32 15.74 6.17 6.68
N ASP A 33 16.37 6.38 7.84
CA ASP A 33 17.47 5.53 8.32
C ASP A 33 17.03 4.07 8.55
N THR A 34 15.80 3.86 9.01
CA THR A 34 15.23 2.51 9.20
C THR A 34 15.01 1.80 7.86
N ILE A 35 14.55 2.52 6.84
CA ILE A 35 14.34 1.96 5.50
C ILE A 35 15.68 1.59 4.87
N ILE A 36 16.65 2.52 4.89
CA ILE A 36 17.97 2.31 4.29
C ILE A 36 18.69 1.14 4.97
N SER A 37 18.70 1.09 6.31
CA SER A 37 19.32 -0.01 7.05
C SER A 37 18.65 -1.37 6.76
N SER A 38 17.32 -1.41 6.63
CA SER A 38 16.58 -2.61 6.26
C SER A 38 16.90 -3.10 4.85
N VAL A 39 17.04 -2.19 3.88
CA VAL A 39 17.45 -2.53 2.50
C VAL A 39 18.88 -3.09 2.50
N ILE A 40 19.83 -2.42 3.16
CA ILE A 40 21.23 -2.88 3.22
C ILE A 40 21.33 -4.26 3.89
N SER A 41 20.57 -4.51 4.97
CA SER A 41 20.54 -5.81 5.64
C SER A 41 20.06 -6.92 4.71
N GLN A 42 18.96 -6.68 3.99
CA GLN A 42 18.41 -7.66 3.04
C GLN A 42 19.35 -7.92 1.86
N LEU A 43 20.01 -6.88 1.33
CA LEU A 43 21.04 -7.02 0.28
C LEU A 43 22.28 -7.80 0.75
N SER A 44 22.60 -7.71 2.04
CA SER A 44 23.71 -8.46 2.64
C SER A 44 23.41 -9.96 2.72
N GLU A 45 22.13 -10.34 2.87
CA GLU A 45 21.67 -11.72 2.88
C GLU A 45 21.48 -12.29 1.46
N GLU A 46 20.88 -11.51 0.56
CA GLU A 46 20.58 -11.92 -0.81
C GLU A 46 20.82 -10.79 -1.82
N LYS A 47 21.94 -10.87 -2.54
CA LYS A 47 22.33 -9.85 -3.53
C LYS A 47 21.34 -9.71 -4.68
N ARG A 48 20.58 -10.74 -5.02
CA ARG A 48 19.57 -10.68 -6.09
C ARG A 48 18.41 -9.73 -5.76
N LEU A 49 18.18 -9.42 -4.48
CA LEU A 49 17.18 -8.42 -4.08
C LEU A 49 17.52 -7.02 -4.57
N TYR A 50 18.77 -6.76 -5.00
CA TYR A 50 19.15 -5.51 -5.65
C TYR A 50 18.19 -5.16 -6.79
N TYR A 51 17.93 -6.09 -7.70
CA TYR A 51 17.07 -5.83 -8.86
C TYR A 51 15.62 -5.56 -8.46
N VAL A 52 15.15 -6.12 -7.34
CA VAL A 52 13.80 -5.88 -6.84
C VAL A 52 13.70 -4.49 -6.22
N PHE A 53 14.70 -4.07 -5.43
CA PHE A 53 14.72 -2.73 -4.84
C PHE A 53 14.99 -1.65 -5.88
N ASP A 54 15.84 -1.91 -6.87
CA ASP A 54 16.14 -0.99 -7.97
C ASP A 54 14.89 -0.68 -8.81
N GLU A 55 14.07 -1.71 -9.10
CA GLU A 55 12.76 -1.54 -9.75
C GLU A 55 11.76 -0.79 -8.84
N LEU A 56 11.55 -1.27 -7.60
CA LEU A 56 10.48 -0.75 -6.73
C LEU A 56 10.76 0.62 -6.11
N LEU A 57 12.04 0.98 -5.92
CA LEU A 57 12.47 2.27 -5.38
C LEU A 57 13.00 3.19 -6.48
N GLY A 58 13.07 2.71 -7.71
CA GLY A 58 13.32 3.51 -8.90
C GLY A 58 12.14 4.45 -9.19
N GLY A 59 12.37 5.39 -10.10
CA GLY A 59 11.32 6.31 -10.58
C GLY A 59 10.63 5.86 -11.86
N GLU A 60 10.88 4.64 -12.32
CA GLU A 60 10.37 4.08 -13.57
C GLU A 60 10.00 2.61 -13.36
N GLY A 61 9.02 2.11 -14.13
CA GLY A 61 8.64 0.69 -14.11
C GLY A 61 7.47 0.38 -13.17
N CYS A 62 7.61 -0.69 -12.40
CA CYS A 62 6.55 -1.20 -11.52
C CYS A 62 6.49 -0.46 -10.17
N GLU A 63 5.33 0.11 -9.86
CA GLU A 63 5.11 0.85 -8.62
C GLU A 63 3.98 0.25 -7.77
N ILE A 64 4.01 0.52 -6.47
CA ILE A 64 2.98 0.07 -5.53
C ILE A 64 1.88 1.14 -5.42
N TYR A 65 0.66 0.79 -5.83
CA TYR A 65 -0.51 1.66 -5.77
C TYR A 65 -1.57 1.16 -4.79
N LEU A 66 -2.35 2.10 -4.26
CA LEU A 66 -3.56 1.83 -3.50
C LEU A 66 -4.79 2.29 -4.29
N PHE A 67 -5.40 1.37 -5.02
CA PHE A 67 -6.62 1.64 -5.78
C PHE A 67 -7.87 1.30 -4.97
N SER A 68 -8.97 2.02 -5.23
CA SER A 68 -10.26 1.69 -4.62
C SER A 68 -10.67 0.25 -4.96
N ALA A 69 -11.20 -0.49 -3.98
CA ALA A 69 -11.77 -1.81 -4.23
C ALA A 69 -12.93 -1.75 -5.26
N ASP A 70 -13.63 -0.62 -5.35
CA ASP A 70 -14.73 -0.37 -6.32
C ASP A 70 -14.24 -0.34 -7.77
N ASN A 71 -12.92 -0.21 -8.00
CA ASN A 71 -12.34 -0.31 -9.34
C ASN A 71 -12.28 -1.76 -9.86
N TYR A 72 -12.36 -2.75 -8.97
CA TYR A 72 -12.16 -4.17 -9.29
C TYR A 72 -13.38 -5.04 -8.98
N ILE A 73 -14.20 -4.63 -8.00
CA ILE A 73 -15.26 -5.47 -7.45
C ILE A 73 -16.62 -4.79 -7.63
N GLU A 74 -17.59 -5.54 -8.14
CA GLU A 74 -18.96 -5.06 -8.31
C GLU A 74 -19.86 -5.40 -7.11
N ASP A 75 -19.73 -6.63 -6.57
CA ASP A 75 -20.57 -7.13 -5.47
C ASP A 75 -19.83 -7.10 -4.12
N PHE A 76 -20.15 -6.09 -3.30
CA PHE A 76 -19.67 -5.95 -1.92
C PHE A 76 -20.54 -6.67 -0.87
N GLY A 77 -21.58 -7.40 -1.30
CA GLY A 77 -22.45 -8.18 -0.43
C GLY A 77 -21.84 -9.51 0.03
N ARG A 78 -20.87 -10.04 -0.73
CA ARG A 78 -20.24 -11.33 -0.48
C ARG A 78 -18.78 -11.22 0.01
N GLU A 79 -18.26 -12.36 0.47
CA GLU A 79 -16.85 -12.53 0.77
C GLU A 79 -16.10 -13.07 -0.46
N TYR A 80 -14.83 -12.67 -0.57
CA TYR A 80 -13.90 -13.17 -1.58
C TYR A 80 -12.71 -13.80 -0.89
N THR A 81 -12.23 -14.92 -1.41
CA THR A 81 -10.91 -15.41 -1.05
C THR A 81 -9.82 -14.48 -1.61
N PHE A 82 -8.68 -14.37 -0.92
CA PHE A 82 -7.57 -13.58 -1.46
C PHE A 82 -7.11 -14.08 -2.85
N LYS A 83 -7.28 -15.38 -3.13
CA LYS A 83 -7.06 -15.96 -4.47
C LYS A 83 -8.02 -15.40 -5.53
N GLU A 84 -9.32 -15.31 -5.24
CA GLU A 84 -10.29 -14.71 -6.16
C GLU A 84 -9.94 -13.26 -6.43
N LEU A 85 -9.65 -12.48 -5.38
CA LEU A 85 -9.22 -11.08 -5.52
C LEU A 85 -7.95 -10.96 -6.37
N SER A 86 -6.95 -11.82 -6.12
CA SER A 86 -5.72 -11.85 -6.91
C SER A 86 -6.00 -12.12 -8.39
N THR A 87 -6.99 -12.96 -8.70
CA THR A 87 -7.35 -13.30 -10.08
C THR A 87 -8.04 -12.14 -10.77
N ILE A 88 -8.95 -11.45 -10.07
CA ILE A 88 -9.63 -10.24 -10.57
C ILE A 88 -8.60 -9.16 -10.91
N VAL A 89 -7.69 -8.87 -9.99
CA VAL A 89 -6.65 -7.84 -10.18
C VAL A 89 -5.67 -8.22 -11.29
N ALA A 90 -5.32 -9.51 -11.42
CA ALA A 90 -4.45 -10.00 -12.49
C ALA A 90 -5.05 -9.81 -13.90
N ASN A 91 -6.38 -9.88 -14.04
CA ASN A 91 -7.04 -9.62 -15.32
C ASN A 91 -6.91 -8.15 -15.78
N GLU A 92 -6.61 -7.25 -14.85
CA GLU A 92 -6.39 -5.81 -15.07
C GLU A 92 -4.90 -5.44 -15.12
N THR A 93 -4.05 -6.41 -15.49
CA THR A 93 -2.59 -6.29 -15.64
C THR A 93 -1.87 -5.77 -14.39
N SER A 94 -2.36 -6.12 -13.20
CA SER A 94 -1.76 -5.73 -11.92
C SER A 94 -1.56 -6.95 -11.02
N ILE A 95 -0.66 -6.87 -10.04
CA ILE A 95 -0.42 -7.94 -9.08
C ILE A 95 -0.95 -7.51 -7.71
N LEU A 96 -1.89 -8.27 -7.14
CA LEU A 96 -2.41 -8.00 -5.80
C LEU A 96 -1.37 -8.39 -4.72
N LEU A 97 -0.95 -7.41 -3.94
CA LEU A 97 -0.04 -7.59 -2.79
C LEU A 97 -0.80 -7.70 -1.47
N GLY A 98 -1.95 -7.03 -1.36
CA GLY A 98 -2.76 -6.98 -0.15
C GLY A 98 -3.95 -6.04 -0.26
N TYR A 99 -4.51 -5.65 0.87
CA TYR A 99 -5.60 -4.68 0.94
C TYR A 99 -5.45 -3.77 2.16
N ARG A 100 -6.17 -2.65 2.15
CA ARG A 100 -6.29 -1.74 3.27
C ARG A 100 -7.76 -1.62 3.71
N ASP A 101 -8.07 -2.09 4.92
CA ASP A 101 -9.37 -1.86 5.54
C ASP A 101 -9.42 -0.42 6.06
N MET A 102 -10.29 0.39 5.46
CA MET A 102 -10.34 1.82 5.80
C MET A 102 -11.03 2.11 7.14
N THR A 103 -11.68 1.12 7.76
CA THR A 103 -12.22 1.24 9.12
C THR A 103 -11.13 1.11 10.19
N GLU A 104 -10.01 0.46 9.85
CA GLU A 104 -8.87 0.24 10.74
C GLU A 104 -7.77 1.30 10.55
N ARG A 105 -8.01 2.34 9.72
CA ARG A 105 -6.99 3.30 9.27
C ARG A 105 -6.31 4.10 10.37
N VAL A 106 -6.93 4.20 11.54
CA VAL A 106 -6.39 4.91 12.73
C VAL A 106 -5.91 3.93 13.81
N GLU A 107 -6.07 2.62 13.61
CA GLU A 107 -5.69 1.58 14.56
C GLU A 107 -4.24 1.14 14.31
N LYS A 108 -3.29 1.72 15.03
CA LYS A 108 -1.86 1.38 14.94
C LYS A 108 -1.59 -0.11 15.17
N GLU A 109 -2.28 -0.73 16.14
CA GLU A 109 -2.17 -2.16 16.45
C GLU A 109 -2.61 -3.08 15.30
N LYS A 110 -3.41 -2.55 14.36
CA LYS A 110 -3.82 -3.24 13.14
C LYS A 110 -3.07 -2.74 11.91
N ASN A 111 -1.89 -2.16 12.13
CA ASN A 111 -1.04 -1.63 11.08
C ASN A 111 -1.78 -0.64 10.17
N TYR A 112 -2.63 0.21 10.75
CA TYR A 112 -3.45 1.19 10.03
C TYR A 112 -4.33 0.57 8.93
N GLY A 113 -4.76 -0.68 9.16
CA GLY A 113 -5.58 -1.48 8.28
C GLY A 113 -4.85 -2.11 7.11
N VAL A 114 -3.51 -2.05 7.05
CA VAL A 114 -2.72 -2.62 5.94
C VAL A 114 -2.48 -4.11 6.17
N HIS A 115 -3.08 -4.92 5.31
CA HIS A 115 -2.99 -6.39 5.32
C HIS A 115 -2.24 -6.88 4.08
N LEU A 116 -0.97 -7.25 4.23
CA LEU A 116 -0.10 -7.78 3.18
C LEU A 116 0.13 -9.29 3.36
N ASN A 117 0.55 -9.97 2.28
CA ASN A 117 0.88 -11.40 2.28
C ASN A 117 -0.26 -12.29 2.86
N VAL A 118 -1.49 -11.96 2.47
CA VAL A 118 -2.69 -12.63 2.97
C VAL A 118 -2.78 -14.05 2.45
N ASN A 119 -3.21 -14.99 3.29
CA ASN A 119 -3.38 -16.38 2.88
C ASN A 119 -4.39 -16.48 1.71
N LYS A 120 -4.04 -17.20 0.65
CA LYS A 120 -4.86 -17.33 -0.58
C LYS A 120 -6.29 -17.83 -0.31
N ASN A 121 -6.50 -18.62 0.74
CA ASN A 121 -7.82 -19.16 1.12
C ASN A 121 -8.56 -18.32 2.16
N GLN A 122 -7.91 -17.30 2.73
CA GLN A 122 -8.56 -16.39 3.68
C GLN A 122 -9.68 -15.64 2.97
N LYS A 123 -10.86 -15.66 3.58
CA LYS A 123 -12.03 -14.91 3.12
C LYS A 123 -11.98 -13.48 3.66
N ILE A 124 -12.28 -12.54 2.79
CA ILE A 124 -12.22 -11.10 3.06
C ILE A 124 -13.54 -10.51 2.60
N LYS A 125 -14.17 -9.73 3.48
CA LYS A 125 -15.35 -8.91 3.15
C LYS A 125 -14.91 -7.47 2.97
N LEU A 126 -14.77 -7.04 1.73
CA LEU A 126 -14.39 -5.68 1.40
C LEU A 126 -15.60 -4.75 1.48
N LYS A 127 -15.34 -3.47 1.76
CA LYS A 127 -16.27 -2.33 1.65
C LYS A 127 -15.83 -1.46 0.47
N LYS A 128 -16.75 -0.66 -0.07
CA LYS A 128 -16.43 0.30 -1.15
C LYS A 128 -15.32 1.30 -0.80
N SER A 129 -15.16 1.60 0.48
CA SER A 129 -14.10 2.48 0.97
C SER A 129 -12.72 1.82 0.97
N ASP A 130 -12.65 0.48 1.02
CA ASP A 130 -11.39 -0.24 1.17
C ASP A 130 -10.54 -0.12 -0.09
N LYS A 131 -9.23 -0.28 0.07
CA LYS A 131 -8.29 -0.18 -1.04
C LYS A 131 -7.60 -1.51 -1.28
N LEU A 132 -7.32 -1.84 -2.54
CA LEU A 132 -6.43 -2.93 -2.92
C LEU A 132 -5.02 -2.37 -3.12
N ILE A 133 -4.04 -3.05 -2.53
CA ILE A 133 -2.62 -2.73 -2.65
C ILE A 133 -2.07 -3.58 -3.80
N VAL A 134 -1.66 -2.93 -4.89
CA VAL A 134 -1.27 -3.61 -6.11
C VAL A 134 0.12 -3.16 -6.56
N LEU A 135 0.87 -4.07 -7.17
CA LEU A 135 2.00 -3.73 -8.03
C LEU A 135 1.46 -3.52 -9.44
N PHE A 136 1.75 -2.37 -10.04
CA PHE A 136 1.24 -1.97 -11.34
C PHE A 136 2.34 -1.28 -12.15
N GLU A 137 2.43 -1.62 -13.42
CA GLU A 137 3.34 -1.00 -14.39
C GLU A 137 2.47 -0.13 -15.32
N GLY A 138 2.53 1.19 -15.19
CA GLY A 138 1.80 2.08 -16.08
C GLY A 138 2.02 3.56 -15.80
N GLU A 139 2.10 4.35 -16.87
CA GLU A 139 2.41 5.79 -16.85
C GLU A 139 1.23 6.71 -16.42
N ASN A 140 0.07 6.16 -16.05
CA ASN A 140 -1.13 6.95 -15.75
C ASN A 140 -1.77 6.59 -14.40
N GLU A 141 -1.67 7.52 -13.44
CA GLU A 141 -2.37 7.52 -12.14
C GLU A 141 -3.92 7.57 -12.27
N ASP A 142 -4.43 7.73 -13.49
CA ASP A 142 -5.83 8.06 -13.81
C ASP A 142 -6.84 6.90 -13.74
N ARG A 143 -6.46 5.72 -13.20
CA ARG A 143 -7.45 4.67 -12.86
C ARG A 143 -8.41 5.08 -11.72
N SER A 144 -8.19 6.25 -11.12
CA SER A 144 -9.03 6.81 -10.06
C SER A 144 -10.21 7.67 -10.57
N HIS A 145 -10.26 8.06 -11.86
CA HIS A 145 -11.24 9.04 -12.38
C HIS A 145 -12.15 8.57 -13.51
N ASN A 146 -12.02 7.34 -14.04
CA ASN A 146 -12.90 6.85 -15.11
C ASN A 146 -14.07 6.00 -14.58
N LYS A 147 -15.10 6.67 -14.05
CA LYS A 147 -16.51 6.22 -14.17
C LYS A 147 -17.49 7.37 -13.93
#